data_AF-A0A382H3R9-F1
#
_entry.id   AF-A0A382H3R9-F1
#
_cell.length_a   1.000
_cell.length_b   1.000
_cell.length_c   1.000
_cell.angle_alpha   90.00
_cell.angle_beta   90.00
_cell.angle_gamma   90.00
#
_symmetry.space_group_name_H-M   'P 1'
#
loop_
_entity.id
_entity.type
_entity.pdbx_description
1 polymer ?
#
loop_
_entity_poly.entity_id
_entity_poly.type
_entity_poly.pdbx_seq_one_letter_code
_entity_poly.pdbx_strand_id
1 'polypeptide(L)' 'MVGKFGILITILLLVFLFFVVISLGAGAFGKGDVKPETKKYLKSVNILLIIIAVVGSFLVLFL' A
#
# COMPACT_ATOMS: atom_id res chain seq x y z
N MET A 1 21.35 14.17 -3.81
CA MET A 1 21.11 12.85 -3.21
C MET A 1 19.80 12.93 -2.44
N VAL A 2 18.83 12.06 -2.73
CA VAL A 2 17.57 12.04 -1.97
C VAL A 2 17.92 11.65 -0.54
N GLY A 3 17.78 12.58 0.41
CA GLY A 3 18.07 12.31 1.82
C GLY A 3 17.12 11.28 2.43
N LYS A 4 17.41 10.79 3.64
CA LYS A 4 16.59 9.79 4.34
C LYS A 4 15.09 10.14 4.33
N PHE A 5 14.75 11.42 4.57
CA PHE A 5 13.38 11.93 4.47
C PHE A 5 12.77 11.83 3.07
N GLY A 6 13.54 12.09 2.02
CA GLY A 6 13.04 11.95 0.65
C GLY A 6 12.80 10.48 0.27
N ILE A 7 13.61 9.56 0.79
CA ILE A 7 13.43 8.11 0.61
C ILE A 7 12.15 7.66 1.33
N LEU A 8 11.93 8.10 2.58
CA LEU A 8 10.69 7.84 3.32
C LEU A 8 9.46 8.32 2.55
N ILE A 9 9.46 9.57 2.10
CA ILE A 9 8.35 10.15 1.34
C ILE A 9 8.09 9.34 0.06
N THR A 10 9.15 8.96 -0.66
CA THR A 10 9.04 8.16 -1.88
C THR A 10 8.39 6.80 -1.61
N ILE A 11 8.82 6.10 -0.56
CA ILE A 11 8.26 4.79 -0.19
C ILE A 11 6.79 4.92 0.18
N LEU A 12 6.44 5.91 1.01
CA LEU A 12 5.04 6.13 1.42
C LEU A 12 4.15 6.49 0.22
N LEU A 13 4.64 7.34 -0.70
CA LEU A 13 3.93 7.66 -1.95
C LEU A 13 3.73 6.41 -2.81
N LEU A 14 4.77 5.57 -2.95
CA LEU A 14 4.70 4.37 -3.77
C LEU A 14 3.70 3.36 -3.19
N VAL A 15 3.75 3.12 -1.87
CA VAL A 15 2.80 2.25 -1.17
C VAL A 15 1.37 2.78 -1.30
N PHE A 16 1.18 4.09 -1.18
CA PHE A 16 -0.11 4.73 -1.37
C PHE A 16 -0.63 4.57 -2.81
N LEU A 17 0.22 4.75 -3.81
CA LEU A 17 -0.15 4.52 -5.21
C LEU A 17 -0.53 3.06 -5.48
N PHE A 18 0.22 2.10 -4.93
CA PHE A 18 -0.14 0.68 -5.01
C PHE A 18 -1.50 0.41 -4.37
N PHE A 19 -1.77 0.97 -3.19
CA PHE A 19 -3.07 0.85 -2.55
C PHE A 19 -4.20 1.35 -3.45
N VAL A 20 -4.03 2.53 -4.06
CA VAL A 20 -5.03 3.14 -4.96
C VAL A 20 -5.25 2.28 -6.20
N VAL A 21 -4.20 1.89 -6.90
CA VAL A 21 -4.31 1.09 -8.15
C VAL A 21 -4.94 -0.27 -7.87
N ILE A 22 -4.54 -0.96 -6.79
CA ILE A 22 -5.09 -2.28 -6.44
C ILE A 22 -6.56 -2.17 -6.05
N SER A 23 -6.92 -1.15 -5.26
CA SER A 23 -8.31 -0.93 -4.85
C SER A 23 -9.21 -0.57 -6.03
N LEU A 24 -8.72 0.24 -6.97
CA LEU A 24 -9.43 0.57 -8.21
C LEU A 24 -9.57 -0.66 -9.12
N GLY A 25 -8.49 -1.40 -9.36
CA GLY A 25 -8.48 -2.59 -10.22
C GLY A 25 -9.37 -3.73 -9.72
N ALA A 26 -9.53 -3.86 -8.41
CA ALA A 26 -10.41 -4.86 -7.80
C ALA A 26 -11.89 -4.44 -7.76
N GLY A 27 -12.23 -3.28 -8.33
CA GLY A 27 -13.61 -2.77 -8.33
C GLY A 27 -14.12 -2.37 -6.94
N ALA A 28 -13.22 -2.10 -5.97
CA ALA A 28 -13.62 -1.72 -4.61
C ALA A 28 -14.44 -0.41 -4.56
N PHE A 29 -14.36 0.41 -5.61
CA PHE A 29 -15.12 1.64 -5.79
C PHE A 29 -16.33 1.50 -6.75
N GLY A 30 -16.60 0.29 -7.26
CA GLY A 30 -17.73 0.01 -8.15
C GLY A 30 -19.02 -0.34 -7.38
N LYS A 31 -20.18 0.03 -7.94
CA LYS A 31 -21.53 -0.26 -7.39
C LYS A 31 -21.95 -1.74 -7.44
N GLY A 32 -21.06 -2.65 -7.84
CA GLY A 32 -21.34 -4.09 -7.96
C GLY A 32 -20.74 -4.86 -6.80
N ASP A 33 -21.44 -5.90 -6.35
CA ASP A 33 -20.99 -6.78 -5.26
C ASP A 33 -19.62 -7.39 -5.58
N VAL A 34 -18.57 -6.86 -4.95
CA VAL A 34 -17.23 -7.42 -5.01
C VAL A 34 -17.28 -8.83 -4.42
N LYS A 35 -16.85 -9.83 -5.21
CA LYS A 35 -16.83 -11.24 -4.78
C LYS A 35 -16.16 -11.36 -3.39
N PRO A 36 -16.68 -12.21 -2.49
CA PRO A 36 -16.15 -12.36 -1.14
C PRO A 36 -14.67 -12.76 -1.13
N GLU A 37 -14.21 -13.48 -2.16
CA GLU A 37 -12.81 -13.85 -2.38
C GLU A 37 -11.94 -12.61 -2.66
N THR A 38 -12.37 -11.73 -3.55
CA THR A 38 -11.69 -10.46 -3.85
C THR A 38 -11.65 -9.55 -2.62
N LYS A 39 -12.70 -9.51 -1.81
CA LYS A 39 -12.72 -8.75 -0.55
C LYS A 39 -11.69 -9.29 0.47
N LYS A 40 -11.57 -10.62 0.59
CA LYS A 40 -10.54 -11.26 1.43
C LYS A 40 -9.13 -10.96 0.92
N TYR A 41 -8.92 -11.05 -0.39
CA TYR A 41 -7.67 -10.68 -1.05
C TYR A 41 -7.29 -9.23 -0.75
N LEU A 42 -8.19 -8.28 -0.98
CA LEU A 42 -7.96 -6.86 -0.73
C LEU A 42 -7.60 -6.59 0.73
N LYS A 43 -8.28 -7.26 1.68
CA LYS A 43 -7.93 -7.16 3.10
C LYS A 43 -6.50 -7.65 3.37
N SER A 44 -6.12 -8.80 2.80
CA SER A 44 -4.78 -9.38 2.97
C SER A 44 -3.70 -8.49 2.36
N VAL A 45 -3.92 -7.97 1.16
CA VAL A 45 -3.00 -7.06 0.48
C VAL A 45 -2.87 -5.74 1.23
N ASN A 46 -3.96 -5.17 1.73
CA ASN A 46 -3.88 -3.91 2.46
C ASN A 46 -3.09 -4.05 3.77
N ILE A 47 -3.22 -5.18 4.47
CA ILE A 47 -2.37 -5.52 5.61
C ILE A 47 -0.90 -5.62 5.20
N LEU A 48 -0.61 -6.26 4.06
CA LEU A 48 0.75 -6.37 3.55
C LEU A 48 1.37 -4.99 3.23
N LEU A 49 0.60 -4.09 2.60
CA LEU A 49 1.05 -2.74 2.30
C LEU A 49 1.38 -1.95 3.57
N ILE A 50 0.58 -2.09 4.63
CA ILE A 50 0.85 -1.48 5.94
C ILE A 50 2.16 -2.02 6.52
N ILE A 51 2.37 -3.33 6.48
CA ILE A 51 3.62 -3.94 6.99
C ILE A 51 4.83 -3.39 6.24
N ILE A 52 4.76 -3.30 4.90
CA ILE A 52 5.83 -2.74 4.07
C ILE A 52 6.11 -1.28 4.43
N ALA A 53 5.07 -0.47 4.62
CA ALA A 53 5.24 0.93 5.04
C ALA A 53 5.92 1.06 6.40
N VAL A 54 5.52 0.23 7.39
CA VAL A 54 6.10 0.25 8.74
C VAL A 54 7.55 -0.22 8.73
N VAL A 55 7.83 -1.38 8.12
CA VAL A 55 9.18 -1.95 8.05
C VAL A 55 10.11 -1.05 7.24
N GLY A 56 9.65 -0.55 6.09
CA GLY A 56 10.40 0.40 5.27
C GLY A 56 10.70 1.70 6.00
N SER A 57 9.72 2.23 6.76
CA SER A 57 9.94 3.44 7.57
C SER A 57 10.97 3.20 8.67
N PHE A 58 10.88 2.06 9.38
CA PHE A 58 11.88 1.67 10.36
C PHE A 58 13.27 1.58 9.71
N LEU A 59 13.42 0.81 8.63
CA LEU A 59 14.71 0.62 7.96
C LEU A 59 15.36 1.97 7.59
N VAL A 60 14.62 2.92 7.00
CA VAL A 60 15.19 4.21 6.59
C VAL A 60 15.53 5.14 7.76
N LEU A 61 14.89 4.97 8.93
CA LEU A 61 15.25 5.72 10.13
C LEU A 61 16.51 5.17 10.81
N PHE A 62 16.77 3.87 10.68
CA PHE A 62 17.94 3.19 11.27
C PHE A 62 19.16 3.10 10.35
N LEU A 63 19.00 3.23 9.03
CA LEU A 63 20.07 3.37 8.04
C LEU A 63 20.46 4.84 7.90
#